data_AF-A0A915KVY5-F1
#
_entry.id   AF-A0A915KVY5-F1
#
_cell.length_a   1.000
_cell.length_b   1.000
_cell.length_c   1.000
_cell.angle_alpha   90.00
_cell.angle_beta   90.00
_cell.angle_gamma   90.00
#
_symmetry.space_group_name_H-M   'P 1'
#
loop_
_entity.id
_entity.type
_entity.pdbx_description
1 polymer ?
#
loop_
_entity_poly.entity_id
_entity_poly.type
_entity_poly.pdbx_seq_one_letter_code
_entity_poly.pdbx_strand_id
1 'polypeptide(L)'
;IVEEAKRSIHDALCVIRNLVKDNRVVYGGGAAEISCSLAVEREAGKITSLEQYAFRSFADALDSVPMALAENSGLPSIKTLTELKAQQVKENNHRLGVDCMQKGTNDMKEQHVFETLLAKKQQISLATQVVRMILKIDDVRTPMENEKHYQM
;
A
#
# COMPACT_ATOMS: atom_id res chain seq x y z
N ILE A 1 -13.02 -9.04 23.51
CA ILE A 1 -12.48 -10.31 22.94
C ILE A 1 -13.45 -10.91 21.92
N VAL A 2 -14.70 -11.22 22.28
CA VAL A 2 -15.67 -11.85 21.36
C VAL A 2 -15.95 -11.01 20.10
N GLU A 3 -16.16 -9.70 20.24
CA GLU A 3 -16.38 -8.82 19.07
C GLU A 3 -15.16 -8.73 18.15
N GLU A 4 -13.96 -8.77 18.71
CA GLU A 4 -12.73 -8.76 17.89
C GLU A 4 -12.59 -10.08 17.12
N ALA A 5 -12.86 -11.21 17.76
CA ALA A 5 -12.88 -12.51 17.09
C ALA A 5 -13.92 -12.53 15.94
N LYS A 6 -15.11 -11.95 16.16
CA LYS A 6 -16.13 -11.83 15.11
C LYS A 6 -15.65 -10.97 13.94
N ARG A 7 -14.96 -9.87 14.21
CA ARG A 7 -14.35 -9.01 13.18
C ARG A 7 -13.27 -9.76 12.39
N SER A 8 -12.34 -10.42 13.06
CA SER A 8 -11.27 -11.19 12.38
C SER A 8 -11.83 -12.31 11.49
N ILE A 9 -12.86 -13.03 11.94
CA ILE A 9 -13.54 -14.06 11.14
C ILE A 9 -14.24 -13.43 9.94
N HIS A 10 -14.91 -12.29 10.13
CA HIS A 10 -15.57 -11.58 9.04
C HIS A 10 -14.59 -11.15 7.94
N ASP A 11 -13.42 -10.62 8.32
CA ASP A 11 -12.38 -10.22 7.38
C ASP A 11 -11.83 -11.43 6.60
N ALA A 12 -11.58 -12.56 7.29
CA ALA A 12 -11.16 -13.80 6.64
C ALA A 12 -12.20 -14.31 5.62
N LEU A 13 -13.48 -14.31 5.98
CA LEU A 13 -14.57 -14.70 5.07
C LEU A 13 -14.67 -13.76 3.85
N CYS A 14 -14.45 -12.46 4.05
CA CYS A 14 -14.43 -11.48 2.96
C CYS A 14 -13.30 -11.76 1.96
N VAL A 15 -12.12 -12.16 2.44
CA VAL A 15 -10.98 -12.55 1.59
C VAL A 15 -11.25 -13.86 0.85
N ILE A 16 -11.81 -14.87 1.54
CA ILE A 16 -12.19 -16.16 0.91
C ILE A 16 -13.22 -15.94 -0.19
N ARG A 17 -14.22 -15.08 0.04
CA ARG A 17 -15.20 -14.69 -0.99
C ARG A 17 -14.51 -14.12 -2.23
N ASN A 18 -13.44 -13.33 -2.07
CA ASN A 18 -12.69 -12.80 -3.21
C ASN A 18 -11.97 -13.92 -3.97
N LEU A 19 -11.36 -14.89 -3.27
CA LEU A 19 -10.72 -16.07 -3.88
C LEU A 19 -11.70 -16.94 -4.68
N VAL A 20 -12.93 -17.09 -4.19
CA VAL A 20 -13.98 -17.83 -4.90
C VAL A 20 -14.38 -17.13 -6.21
N LYS A 21 -14.35 -15.80 -6.24
CA LYS A 21 -14.66 -15.01 -7.45
C LYS A 21 -13.48 -14.95 -8.43
N ASP A 22 -12.26 -14.82 -7.91
CA ASP A 22 -11.02 -14.74 -8.68
C ASP A 22 -9.91 -15.46 -7.90
N ASN A 23 -9.39 -16.55 -8.48
CA ASN A 23 -8.40 -17.41 -7.85
C ASN A 23 -6.96 -16.85 -7.92
N ARG A 24 -6.76 -15.66 -8.48
CA ARG A 24 -5.44 -15.03 -8.57
C ARG A 24 -5.02 -14.43 -7.24
N VAL A 25 -3.80 -14.77 -6.83
CA VAL A 25 -3.15 -14.28 -5.62
C VAL A 25 -1.90 -13.50 -5.96
N VAL A 26 -1.50 -12.64 -5.02
CA VAL A 26 -0.27 -11.87 -5.04
C VAL A 26 0.44 -12.01 -3.71
N TYR A 27 1.74 -11.73 -3.70
CA TYR A 27 2.55 -11.78 -2.50
C TYR A 27 2.37 -10.49 -1.71
N GLY A 28 1.96 -10.61 -0.45
CA GLY A 28 1.71 -9.48 0.44
C GLY A 28 3.00 -8.94 1.05
N GLY A 29 2.92 -8.44 2.29
CA GLY A 29 4.09 -8.00 3.04
C GLY A 29 4.88 -6.86 2.38
N GLY A 30 4.22 -6.02 1.57
CA GLY A 30 4.86 -4.96 0.80
C GLY A 30 5.54 -5.41 -0.49
N ALA A 31 5.60 -6.72 -0.79
CA ALA A 31 6.25 -7.22 -2.00
C ALA A 31 5.54 -6.75 -3.28
N ALA A 32 4.21 -6.82 -3.30
CA ALA A 32 3.39 -6.32 -4.41
C ALA A 32 3.53 -4.80 -4.58
N GLU A 33 3.50 -4.04 -3.48
CA GLU A 33 3.63 -2.59 -3.51
C GLU A 33 5.00 -2.14 -4.05
N ILE A 34 6.09 -2.78 -3.62
CA ILE A 34 7.45 -2.54 -4.15
C ILE A 34 7.51 -2.86 -5.65
N SER A 35 6.96 -4.01 -6.05
CA SER A 35 6.96 -4.41 -7.46
C SER A 35 6.17 -3.43 -8.32
N CYS A 36 5.04 -2.91 -7.82
CA CYS A 36 4.26 -1.89 -8.49
C CYS A 36 5.01 -0.55 -8.55
N SER A 37 5.67 -0.13 -7.46
CA SER A 37 6.49 1.08 -7.41
C SER A 37 7.57 1.05 -8.50
N LEU A 38 8.32 -0.05 -8.60
CA LEU A 38 9.35 -0.24 -9.65
C LEU A 38 8.76 -0.21 -11.07
N ALA A 39 7.57 -0.79 -11.26
CA ALA A 39 6.91 -0.78 -12.57
C ALA A 39 6.47 0.64 -12.96
N VAL A 40 5.86 1.39 -12.03
CA VAL A 40 5.44 2.78 -12.25
C VAL A 40 6.64 3.67 -12.51
N GLU A 41 7.74 3.48 -11.77
CA GLU A 41 8.98 4.24 -11.96
C GLU A 41 9.60 4.00 -13.36
N ARG A 42 9.58 2.75 -13.84
CA ARG A 42 10.00 2.42 -15.21
C ARG A 42 9.12 3.08 -16.27
N GLU A 43 7.81 3.13 -16.07
CA GLU A 43 6.91 3.85 -16.99
C GLU A 43 7.14 5.37 -16.93
N ALA A 44 7.41 5.93 -15.74
CA ALA A 44 7.74 7.33 -15.58
C ALA A 44 8.99 7.73 -16.38
N GLY A 45 9.99 6.85 -16.46
CA GLY A 45 11.21 7.07 -17.26
C GLY A 45 10.98 7.12 -18.77
N LYS A 46 9.86 6.59 -19.27
CA LYS A 46 9.48 6.66 -20.70
C LYS A 46 8.73 7.96 -21.03
N ILE A 47 8.17 8.64 -20.04
CA ILE A 47 7.38 9.85 -20.20
C ILE A 47 8.30 11.07 -20.16
N THR A 48 8.27 11.89 -21.20
CA THR A 48 9.06 13.12 -21.28
C THR A 48 8.31 14.37 -20.81
N SER A 49 6.99 14.28 -20.64
CA SER A 49 6.12 15.37 -20.22
C SER A 49 6.21 15.64 -18.71
N LEU A 50 5.50 16.68 -18.25
CA LEU A 50 5.33 17.00 -16.82
C LEU A 50 4.66 15.87 -16.03
N GLU A 51 3.93 14.96 -16.70
CA GLU A 51 3.24 13.84 -16.04
C GLU A 51 4.23 12.87 -15.38
N GLN A 52 5.50 12.83 -15.82
CA GLN A 52 6.53 11.98 -15.21
C GLN A 52 6.66 12.21 -13.70
N TYR A 53 6.47 13.44 -13.22
CA TYR A 53 6.58 13.76 -11.80
C TYR A 53 5.43 13.15 -11.02
N ALA A 54 4.21 13.17 -11.57
CA ALA A 54 3.05 12.54 -10.94
C ALA A 54 3.22 11.01 -10.84
N PHE A 55 3.78 10.37 -11.87
CA PHE A 55 4.08 8.94 -11.83
C PHE A 55 5.15 8.61 -10.78
N ARG A 56 6.24 9.39 -10.71
CA ARG A 56 7.28 9.21 -9.69
C ARG A 56 6.73 9.39 -8.28
N SER A 57 5.96 10.45 -8.03
CA SER A 57 5.30 10.66 -6.73
C SER A 57 4.32 9.53 -6.39
N PHE A 58 3.66 8.92 -7.38
CA PHE A 58 2.83 7.76 -7.15
C PHE A 58 3.64 6.51 -6.78
N ALA A 59 4.79 6.29 -7.44
CA ALA A 59 5.72 5.21 -7.09
C ALA A 59 6.26 5.38 -5.66
N ASP A 60 6.66 6.61 -5.29
CA ASP A 60 7.11 6.94 -3.93
C ASP A 60 5.98 6.74 -2.90
N ALA A 61 4.73 7.07 -3.27
CA ALA A 61 3.57 6.84 -2.40
C ALA A 61 3.31 5.34 -2.16
N LEU A 62 3.56 4.47 -3.14
CA LEU A 62 3.44 3.02 -2.97
C LEU A 62 4.46 2.48 -1.96
N ASP A 63 5.64 3.09 -1.85
CA ASP A 63 6.67 2.71 -0.88
C ASP A 63 6.29 3.02 0.57
N SER A 64 5.29 3.87 0.80
CA SER A 64 4.82 4.18 2.16
C SER A 64 4.32 2.94 2.92
N VAL A 65 3.71 1.98 2.22
CA VAL A 65 3.18 0.74 2.81
C VAL A 65 4.29 -0.17 3.33
N PRO A 66 5.29 -0.61 2.53
CA PRO A 66 6.41 -1.39 3.04
C PRO A 66 7.24 -0.63 4.08
N MET A 67 7.37 0.70 3.95
CA MET A 67 8.06 1.51 4.95
C MET A 67 7.35 1.48 6.31
N ALA A 68 6.02 1.63 6.32
CA ALA A 68 5.21 1.53 7.53
C ALA A 68 5.22 0.11 8.13
N LEU A 69 5.22 -0.94 7.30
CA LEU A 69 5.37 -2.32 7.77
C LEU A 69 6.71 -2.55 8.46
N ALA A 70 7.81 -2.06 7.87
CA ALA A 70 9.13 -2.18 8.46
C ALA A 70 9.24 -1.42 9.78
N GLU A 71 8.74 -0.18 9.83
CA GLU A 71 8.71 0.65 11.04
C GLU A 71 7.93 -0.03 12.18
N ASN A 72 6.71 -0.48 11.90
CA ASN A 72 5.88 -1.19 12.87
C ASN A 72 6.48 -2.53 13.33
N SER A 73 7.39 -3.10 12.54
CA SER A 73 8.09 -4.35 12.87
C SER A 73 9.42 -4.11 13.60
N GLY A 74 9.78 -2.85 13.88
CA GLY A 74 11.04 -2.48 14.53
C GLY A 74 12.27 -2.58 13.62
N LEU A 75 12.07 -2.63 12.30
CA LEU A 75 13.14 -2.69 11.31
C LEU A 75 13.50 -1.27 10.82
N PRO A 76 14.75 -1.04 10.39
CA PRO A 76 15.16 0.23 9.82
C PRO A 76 14.50 0.44 8.44
N SER A 77 13.38 1.15 8.43
CA SER A 77 12.43 1.25 7.32
C SER A 77 13.07 1.64 5.97
N ILE A 78 13.91 2.68 5.95
CA ILE A 78 14.62 3.15 4.75
C ILE A 78 15.58 2.08 4.21
N LYS A 79 16.35 1.46 5.10
CA LYS A 79 17.35 0.46 4.72
C LYS A 79 16.67 -0.80 4.18
N THR A 80 15.67 -1.30 4.89
CA THR A 80 14.90 -2.48 4.48
C THR A 80 14.23 -2.28 3.13
N LEU A 81 13.57 -1.12 2.90
CA LEU A 81 12.94 -0.82 1.63
C LEU A 81 13.96 -0.78 0.47
N THR A 82 15.10 -0.10 0.68
CA THR A 82 16.15 0.04 -0.35
C THR A 82 16.75 -1.31 -0.71
N GLU A 83 17.05 -2.15 0.28
CA GLU A 83 17.57 -3.50 0.10
C GLU A 83 16.58 -4.38 -0.67
N LEU A 84 15.30 -4.37 -0.27
CA LEU A 84 14.25 -5.14 -0.94
C LEU A 84 14.03 -4.69 -2.39
N LYS A 85 13.99 -3.37 -2.64
CA LYS A 85 13.91 -2.82 -4.00
C LYS A 85 15.08 -3.29 -4.86
N ALA A 86 16.31 -3.19 -4.35
CA ALA A 86 17.51 -3.60 -5.07
C ALA A 86 17.49 -5.11 -5.38
N GLN A 87 17.08 -5.95 -4.42
CA GLN A 87 16.97 -7.39 -4.61
C GLN A 87 15.88 -7.75 -5.64
N GLN A 88 14.69 -7.15 -5.55
CA GLN A 88 13.61 -7.39 -6.52
C GLN A 88 14.05 -7.06 -7.95
N VAL A 89 14.81 -5.97 -8.15
CA VAL A 89 15.36 -5.61 -9.47
C VAL A 89 16.43 -6.59 -9.92
N LYS A 90 17.37 -6.95 -9.04
CA LYS A 90 18.51 -7.81 -9.37
C LYS A 90 18.10 -9.24 -9.70
N GLU A 91 17.18 -9.80 -8.92
CA GLU A 91 16.73 -11.19 -9.04
C GLU A 91 15.47 -11.33 -9.90
N ASN A 92 14.86 -10.22 -10.30
CA ASN A 92 13.56 -10.16 -10.96
C ASN A 92 12.49 -10.97 -10.19
N ASN A 93 12.55 -10.89 -8.85
CA ASN A 93 11.74 -11.70 -7.95
C ASN A 93 10.72 -10.83 -7.20
N HIS A 94 9.48 -10.84 -7.65
CA HIS A 94 8.38 -10.05 -7.07
C HIS A 94 7.83 -10.60 -5.74
N ARG A 95 8.46 -11.64 -5.17
CA ARG A 95 8.03 -12.27 -3.91
C ARG A 95 8.69 -11.67 -2.68
N LEU A 96 9.73 -10.86 -2.87
CA LEU A 96 10.54 -10.33 -1.77
C LEU A 96 9.80 -9.18 -1.09
N GLY A 97 9.49 -9.35 0.19
CA GLY A 97 8.77 -8.38 1.01
C GLY A 97 9.44 -8.15 2.37
N VAL A 98 8.78 -7.33 3.18
CA VAL A 98 9.22 -7.02 4.54
C VAL A 98 8.95 -8.20 5.45
N ASP A 99 9.99 -8.68 6.15
CA ASP A 99 9.86 -9.73 7.15
C ASP A 99 9.36 -9.17 8.48
N CYS A 100 8.05 -9.00 8.61
CA CYS A 100 7.44 -8.47 9.84
C CYS A 100 7.55 -9.42 11.03
N MET A 101 7.73 -10.73 10.79
CA MET A 101 7.77 -11.76 11.82
C MET A 101 9.19 -12.16 12.22
N GLN A 102 10.21 -11.52 11.63
CA GLN A 102 11.64 -11.79 11.87
C GLN A 102 12.00 -13.28 11.73
N LYS A 103 11.42 -13.95 10.72
CA LYS A 103 11.70 -15.36 10.40
C LYS A 103 13.05 -15.57 9.73
N GLY A 104 13.69 -14.50 9.25
CA GLY A 104 15.01 -14.53 8.62
C GLY A 104 15.01 -14.76 7.11
N THR A 105 13.84 -14.75 6.47
CA THR A 105 13.67 -14.84 5.00
C THR A 105 12.79 -13.70 4.51
N ASN A 106 13.10 -13.08 3.38
CA ASN A 106 12.26 -12.05 2.77
C ASN A 106 11.28 -12.61 1.72
N ASP A 107 11.31 -13.92 1.43
CA ASP A 107 10.39 -14.52 0.46
C ASP A 107 8.99 -14.74 1.08
N MET A 108 8.03 -13.94 0.62
CA MET A 108 6.65 -14.00 1.09
C MET A 108 5.95 -15.32 0.75
N LYS A 109 6.43 -16.09 -0.23
CA LYS A 109 5.93 -17.44 -0.53
C LYS A 109 6.31 -18.41 0.58
N GLU A 110 7.56 -18.37 1.03
CA GLU A 110 8.07 -19.20 2.13
C GLU A 110 7.42 -18.80 3.46
N GLN A 111 7.17 -17.50 3.64
CA GLN A 111 6.47 -17.00 4.82
C GLN A 111 4.96 -17.27 4.82
N HIS A 112 4.40 -17.74 3.71
CA HIS A 112 2.97 -17.93 3.47
C HIS A 112 2.12 -16.66 3.57
N VAL A 113 2.66 -15.53 3.14
CA VAL A 113 1.97 -14.23 3.13
C VAL A 113 1.37 -13.99 1.75
N PHE A 114 0.11 -14.36 1.59
CA PHE A 114 -0.64 -14.21 0.35
C PHE A 114 -1.81 -13.24 0.52
N GLU A 115 -2.04 -12.43 -0.51
CA GLU A 115 -3.21 -11.58 -0.64
C GLU A 115 -3.94 -11.89 -1.94
N THR A 116 -5.22 -11.52 -2.01
CA THR A 116 -5.98 -11.65 -3.26
C THR A 116 -5.64 -10.52 -4.21
N LEU A 117 -5.45 -10.83 -5.50
CA LEU A 117 -5.21 -9.80 -6.51
C LEU A 117 -6.35 -8.78 -6.56
N LEU A 118 -7.59 -9.26 -6.40
CA LEU A 118 -8.78 -8.41 -6.38
C LEU A 118 -8.72 -7.38 -5.25
N ALA A 119 -8.31 -7.78 -4.04
CA ALA A 119 -8.17 -6.86 -2.91
C ALA A 119 -7.10 -5.79 -3.18
N LYS A 120 -5.90 -6.17 -3.66
CA LYS A 120 -4.85 -5.19 -4.00
C LYS A 120 -5.26 -4.20 -5.09
N LYS A 121 -5.91 -4.68 -6.15
CA LYS A 121 -6.41 -3.83 -7.23
C LYS A 121 -7.42 -2.81 -6.70
N GLN A 122 -8.34 -3.26 -5.85
CA GLN A 122 -9.32 -2.39 -5.21
C GLN A 122 -8.65 -1.41 -4.23
N GLN A 123 -7.65 -1.89 -3.48
CA GLN A 123 -6.63 -1.17 -2.72
C GLN A 123 -6.27 0.16 -3.39
N ILE A 124 -5.57 -0.01 -4.50
CA ILE A 124 -4.98 1.08 -5.29
C ILE A 124 -6.07 1.93 -5.94
N SER A 125 -7.11 1.31 -6.52
CA SER A 125 -8.18 2.05 -7.20
C SER A 125 -8.94 2.98 -6.26
N LEU A 126 -9.22 2.56 -5.02
CA LEU A 126 -9.92 3.38 -4.04
C LEU A 126 -9.03 4.52 -3.53
N ALA A 127 -7.76 4.26 -3.26
CA ALA A 127 -6.80 5.29 -2.87
C ALA A 127 -6.71 6.40 -3.94
N THR A 128 -6.55 6.03 -5.21
CA THR A 128 -6.54 6.98 -6.32
C THR A 128 -7.85 7.73 -6.46
N GLN A 129 -9.00 7.07 -6.24
CA GLN A 129 -10.31 7.75 -6.28
C GLN A 129 -10.41 8.83 -5.20
N VAL A 130 -9.96 8.55 -3.97
CA VAL A 130 -9.97 9.53 -2.87
C VAL A 130 -9.07 10.72 -3.20
N VAL A 131 -7.83 10.48 -3.66
CA VAL A 131 -6.92 11.56 -4.08
C VAL A 131 -7.56 12.41 -5.18
N ARG A 132 -8.20 11.77 -6.17
CA ARG A 132 -8.90 12.49 -7.24
C ARG A 132 -10.09 13.31 -6.73
N MET A 133 -10.81 12.84 -5.70
CA MET A 133 -11.90 13.62 -5.09
C MET A 133 -11.36 14.87 -4.40
N ILE A 134 -10.25 14.73 -3.65
CA ILE A 134 -9.63 15.84 -2.92
C ILE A 134 -9.04 16.87 -3.89
N LEU A 135 -8.27 16.43 -4.91
CA LEU A 135 -7.63 17.32 -5.88
C LEU A 135 -8.63 18.05 -6.80
N LYS A 136 -9.89 17.62 -6.84
CA LYS A 136 -10.96 18.31 -7.59
C LYS A 136 -11.55 19.50 -6.82
N ILE A 137 -11.25 19.63 -5.54
CA ILE A 137 -11.73 20.75 -4.73
C ILE A 137 -10.87 21.97 -5.07
N ASP A 138 -11.50 23.00 -5.61
CA ASP A 138 -10.84 24.26 -5.99
C ASP A 138 -10.91 25.32 -4.86
N ASP A 139 -11.97 25.30 -4.05
CA ASP A 139 -12.16 26.23 -2.93
C ASP A 139 -12.73 25.52 -1.70
N VAL A 140 -12.21 25.89 -0.52
CA VAL A 140 -12.66 25.40 0.79
C VAL A 140 -13.14 26.60 1.59
N ARG A 141 -14.45 26.77 1.68
CA ARG A 141 -15.08 27.84 2.46
C ARG A 141 -15.61 27.27 3.76
N THR A 142 -14.98 27.63 4.87
CA THR A 142 -15.53 27.36 6.21
C THR A 142 -16.47 28.50 6.59
N PRO A 143 -17.68 28.22 7.11
CA PRO A 143 -18.48 29.24 7.74
C PRO A 143 -17.70 29.77 8.95
N MET A 144 -17.59 31.10 9.10
CA MET A 144 -17.13 31.68 10.35
C MET A 144 -18.10 31.23 11.45
N GLU A 145 -17.62 30.44 12.41
CA GLU A 145 -18.36 30.19 13.64
C GLU A 145 -18.60 31.56 14.29
N ASN A 146 -19.87 31.93 14.47
CA ASN A 146 -20.22 33.11 15.24
C ASN A 146 -19.79 32.88 16.68
N GLU A 147 -18.60 33.36 17.07
CA GLU A 147 -18.23 33.61 18.47
C GLU A 147 -19.18 34.69 19.04
N LYS A 148 -20.42 34.29 19.32
CA LYS A 148 -21.38 35.10 20.07
C LYS A 148 -21.45 34.57 21.50
N HIS A 149 -20.86 35.36 22.39
CA HIS A 149 -21.29 35.62 23.76
C HIS A 149 -21.47 34.42 24.71
N TYR A 150 -20.45 34.19 25.53
CA TYR A 150 -20.67 33.89 26.96
C TYR A 150 -19.79 34.83 27.80
N GLN A 151 -20.15 36.11 27.80
CA GLN A 151 -19.94 36.97 28.96
C GLN A 151 -21.28 37.06 29.67
N MET A 152 -21.46 36.25 30.71
CA MET A 152 -22.24 36.58 31.89
C MET A 152 -21.55 35.93 33.09
#